data_AF-Q0BGC8-F1
#
_entry.id   AF-Q0BGC8-F1
#
_cell.length_a   1.000
_cell.length_b   1.000
_cell.length_c   1.000
_cell.angle_alpha   90.00
_cell.angle_beta   90.00
_cell.angle_gamma   90.00
#
_symmetry.space_group_name_H-M   'P 1'
#
loop_
_entity.id
_entity.type
_entity.pdbx_description
1 polymer ?
#
loop_
_entity_poly.entity_id
_entity_poly.type
_entity_poly.pdbx_seq_one_letter_code
_entity_poly.pdbx_strand_id
1 'polypeptide(L)'
;MPLAGLTLAAAAHAENQYSISLGGGFAPRYPGSNQYRGIVAPGLSAKFGKGFFIDSREGAGYRLDLPHGAFVSAAVSYDPGRADENRFDLPGSDYLKGMGRIPGSVLIGVRAGVTLLDAAELSVTVDTPVTHTSRGVSGHVDLAVPVFKTAQHEIVVTGSVHAGTGRYTQTFYGVTDAQSMTSRFRPYSTSGGIDSATVSVAWNWNLSRHWSVLATGGVTRLLGRYGDSPIVQSRSNYYGMAGATYKF
;
A
#
# COMPACT_ATOMS: atom_id res chain seq x y z
N MET A 1 59.17 -5.02 16.90
CA MET A 1 57.90 -5.29 16.21
C MET A 1 57.23 -3.95 15.93
N PRO A 2 57.31 -3.38 14.72
CA PRO A 2 56.60 -2.14 14.42
C PRO A 2 55.16 -2.43 14.00
N LEU A 3 54.20 -1.69 14.57
CA LEU A 3 52.82 -1.64 14.11
C LEU A 3 52.79 -0.96 12.72
N ALA A 4 52.31 -1.69 11.72
CA ALA A 4 51.97 -1.13 10.42
C ALA A 4 50.56 -0.53 10.49
N GLY A 5 50.45 0.75 10.11
CA GLY A 5 49.17 1.39 9.85
C GLY A 5 48.54 0.86 8.56
N LEU A 6 47.21 0.79 8.57
CA LEU A 6 46.39 0.66 7.37
C LEU A 6 45.34 1.77 7.44
N THR A 7 45.63 2.87 6.76
CA THR A 7 44.62 3.76 6.22
C THR A 7 43.87 2.99 5.13
N LEU A 8 42.57 2.78 5.29
CA LEU A 8 41.70 2.40 4.18
C LEU A 8 40.49 3.32 4.13
N ALA A 9 40.51 4.14 3.07
CA ALA A 9 39.41 4.72 2.33
C ALA A 9 38.12 5.01 3.12
N ALA A 10 37.82 6.30 3.27
CA ALA A 10 36.45 6.77 3.41
C ALA A 10 35.62 6.17 2.28
N ALA A 11 34.91 5.07 2.56
CA ALA A 11 33.78 4.67 1.76
C ALA A 11 32.89 5.90 1.70
N ALA A 12 32.55 6.37 0.49
CA ALA A 12 31.52 7.37 0.32
C ALA A 12 30.30 6.90 1.14
N HIS A 13 30.08 7.56 2.27
CA HIS A 13 29.02 7.19 3.19
C HIS A 13 27.73 7.45 2.42
N ALA A 14 27.11 6.39 1.92
CA ALA A 14 25.72 6.48 1.50
C ALA A 14 24.95 6.89 2.76
N GLU A 15 24.54 8.16 2.81
CA GLU A 15 23.95 8.76 4.01
C GLU A 15 22.67 8.00 4.37
N ASN A 16 22.66 7.41 5.56
CA ASN A 16 21.45 6.82 6.09
C ASN A 16 20.45 7.93 6.38
N GLN A 17 19.22 7.78 5.91
CA GLN A 17 18.15 8.75 6.14
C GLN A 17 17.12 8.14 7.07
N TYR A 18 16.84 8.83 8.18
CA TYR A 18 15.87 8.40 9.16
C TYR A 18 14.74 9.42 9.24
N SER A 19 13.52 8.94 9.42
CA SER A 19 12.39 9.80 9.70
C SER A 19 11.33 9.10 10.55
N ILE A 20 10.60 9.91 11.28
CA ILE A 20 9.38 9.51 11.97
C ILE A 20 8.23 10.35 11.44
N SER A 21 7.03 9.79 11.41
CA SER A 21 5.84 10.50 10.97
C SER A 21 4.67 10.18 11.88
N LEU A 22 3.76 11.15 11.97
CA LEU A 22 2.46 10.95 12.57
C LEU A 22 1.41 11.57 11.65
N GLY A 23 0.46 10.74 11.24
CA GLY A 23 -0.67 11.16 10.43
C GLY A 23 -1.99 10.62 10.94
N GLY A 24 -3.06 11.18 10.39
CA GLY A 24 -4.41 10.74 10.61
C GLY A 24 -5.21 10.85 9.32
N GLY A 25 -6.30 10.09 9.24
CA GLY A 25 -7.14 10.08 8.05
C GLY A 25 -8.44 9.35 8.23
N PHE A 26 -9.13 9.14 7.12
CA PHE A 26 -10.31 8.30 7.02
C PHE A 26 -10.22 7.40 5.79
N ALA A 27 -10.81 6.22 5.88
CA ALA A 27 -10.92 5.27 4.79
C ALA A 27 -12.20 4.43 4.98
N PRO A 28 -12.69 3.76 3.92
CA PRO A 28 -13.74 2.76 4.09
C PRO A 28 -13.30 1.66 5.07
N ARG A 29 -14.26 1.06 5.77
CA ARG A 29 -13.97 -0.01 6.74
C ARG A 29 -13.42 -1.28 6.09
N TYR A 30 -13.75 -1.51 4.82
CA TYR A 30 -13.20 -2.54 3.93
C TYR A 30 -13.53 -2.15 2.46
N PRO A 31 -12.88 -2.74 1.45
CA PRO A 31 -13.19 -2.46 0.04
C PRO A 31 -14.67 -2.71 -0.27
N GLY A 32 -15.36 -1.66 -0.71
CA GLY A 32 -16.78 -1.70 -1.01
C GLY A 32 -17.71 -1.29 0.13
N SER A 33 -17.20 -0.93 1.31
CA SER A 33 -18.04 -0.48 2.42
C SER A 33 -18.59 0.93 2.19
N ASN A 34 -19.82 1.22 2.65
CA ASN A 34 -20.31 2.58 2.79
C ASN A 34 -20.01 3.18 4.17
N GLN A 35 -19.44 2.38 5.08
CA GLN A 35 -19.01 2.80 6.40
C GLN A 35 -17.53 3.19 6.36
N TYR A 36 -17.18 4.18 7.17
CA TYR A 36 -15.83 4.72 7.26
C TYR A 36 -15.27 4.59 8.66
N ARG A 37 -13.94 4.64 8.77
CA ARG A 37 -13.23 4.68 10.05
C ARG A 37 -12.13 5.73 10.01
N GLY A 38 -11.83 6.30 11.16
CA GLY A 38 -10.60 7.05 11.38
C GLY A 38 -9.40 6.12 11.35
N ILE A 39 -8.28 6.61 10.84
CA ILE A 39 -6.98 5.94 10.84
C ILE A 39 -6.01 6.84 11.59
N VAL A 40 -5.26 6.27 12.53
CA VAL A 40 -4.06 6.90 13.10
C VAL A 40 -2.86 6.15 12.55
N ALA A 41 -1.92 6.88 11.97
CA ALA A 41 -0.79 6.34 11.23
C ALA A 41 0.52 6.88 11.81
N PRO A 42 1.02 6.32 12.93
CA PRO A 42 2.42 6.49 13.27
C PRO A 42 3.27 5.76 12.22
N GLY A 43 4.38 6.36 11.83
CA GLY A 43 5.26 5.79 10.83
C GLY A 43 6.72 6.02 11.18
N LEU A 44 7.55 5.07 10.75
CA LEU A 44 8.99 5.20 10.72
C LEU A 44 9.46 4.88 9.30
N SER A 45 10.52 5.56 8.87
CA SER A 45 11.20 5.25 7.62
C SER A 45 12.70 5.39 7.83
N ALA A 46 13.45 4.37 7.46
CA ALA A 46 14.89 4.31 7.52
C ALA A 46 15.40 3.78 6.18
N LYS A 47 16.16 4.60 5.46
CA LYS A 47 16.86 4.22 4.24
C LYS A 47 18.33 4.10 4.57
N PHE A 48 18.91 2.95 4.29
CA PHE A 48 20.31 2.67 4.57
C PHE A 48 21.10 2.70 3.26
N GLY A 49 22.40 2.93 3.40
CA GLY A 49 23.32 2.82 2.28
C GLY A 49 23.15 1.52 1.50
N LYS A 50 23.33 1.60 0.17
CA LYS A 50 23.23 0.49 -0.79
C LYS A 50 21.81 -0.04 -1.07
N GLY A 51 20.75 0.61 -0.58
CA GLY A 51 19.37 0.34 -1.02
C GLY A 51 18.47 -0.41 -0.03
N PHE A 52 18.99 -0.80 1.14
CA PHE A 52 18.15 -1.38 2.19
C PHE A 52 17.22 -0.32 2.78
N PHE A 53 16.00 -0.71 3.13
CA PHE A 53 15.06 0.17 3.79
C PHE A 53 14.19 -0.57 4.80
N ILE A 54 13.68 0.19 5.77
CA ILE A 54 12.58 -0.19 6.65
C ILE A 54 11.58 0.97 6.61
N ASP A 55 10.33 0.68 6.29
CA ASP A 55 9.26 1.66 6.19
C ASP A 55 7.96 1.05 6.75
N SER A 56 7.20 1.83 7.52
CA SER A 56 5.94 1.34 8.11
C SER A 56 4.87 0.99 7.08
N ARG A 57 4.95 1.53 5.85
CA ARG A 57 4.01 1.25 4.76
C ARG A 57 4.56 0.18 3.83
N GLU A 58 5.82 0.29 3.41
CA GLU A 58 6.42 -0.64 2.43
C GLU A 58 6.99 -1.92 3.09
N GLY A 59 7.19 -1.92 4.40
CA GLY A 59 7.82 -3.01 5.13
C GLY A 59 9.35 -2.90 5.14
N ALA A 60 10.04 -4.02 5.28
CA ALA A 60 11.50 -4.08 5.27
C ALA A 60 11.97 -4.71 3.96
N GLY A 61 12.90 -4.05 3.27
CA GLY A 61 13.24 -4.45 1.92
C GLY A 61 14.56 -3.93 1.39
N TYR A 62 14.77 -4.18 0.12
CA TYR A 62 15.90 -3.75 -0.66
C TYR A 62 15.42 -3.17 -1.98
N ARG A 63 15.96 -2.01 -2.35
CA ARG A 63 15.75 -1.35 -3.64
C ARG A 63 17.06 -1.23 -4.38
N LEU A 64 17.06 -1.70 -5.61
CA LEU A 64 18.14 -1.53 -6.58
C LEU A 64 17.70 -0.47 -7.60
N ASP A 65 18.36 0.68 -7.59
CA ASP A 65 18.23 1.66 -8.66
C ASP A 65 19.09 1.25 -9.85
N LEU A 66 18.52 1.32 -11.04
CA LEU A 66 19.11 0.91 -12.32
C LEU A 66 19.31 2.15 -13.21
N PRO A 67 20.11 2.04 -14.28
CA PRO A 67 20.25 3.12 -15.26
C PRO A 67 18.90 3.56 -15.86
N HIS A 68 18.88 4.78 -16.40
CA HIS A 68 17.70 5.36 -17.07
C HIS A 68 16.44 5.49 -16.17
N GLY A 69 16.65 5.70 -14.87
CA GLY A 69 15.55 5.93 -13.92
C GLY A 69 14.68 4.70 -13.66
N ALA A 70 15.19 3.50 -13.98
CA ALA A 70 14.54 2.24 -13.65
C ALA A 70 14.91 1.77 -12.24
N PHE A 71 14.09 0.91 -11.64
CA PHE A 71 14.39 0.28 -10.37
C PHE A 71 13.70 -1.07 -10.22
N VAL A 72 14.23 -1.88 -9.31
CA VAL A 72 13.57 -3.07 -8.77
C VAL A 72 13.69 -3.04 -7.25
N SER A 73 12.61 -3.39 -6.55
CA SER A 73 12.61 -3.54 -5.10
C SER A 73 11.87 -4.79 -4.66
N ALA A 74 12.35 -5.38 -3.57
CA ALA A 74 11.68 -6.47 -2.89
C ALA A 74 11.53 -6.13 -1.41
N ALA A 75 10.36 -6.37 -0.83
CA ALA A 75 10.07 -6.06 0.55
C ALA A 75 9.22 -7.14 1.22
N VAL A 76 9.40 -7.29 2.53
CA VAL A 76 8.55 -8.08 3.40
C VAL A 76 7.69 -7.13 4.20
N SER A 77 6.37 -7.29 4.10
CA SER A 77 5.38 -6.47 4.79
C SER A 77 4.34 -7.35 5.49
N TYR A 78 3.46 -6.73 6.27
CA TYR A 78 2.37 -7.41 6.95
C TYR A 78 1.03 -6.76 6.63
N ASP A 79 0.10 -7.57 6.16
CA ASP A 79 -1.29 -7.18 5.98
C ASP A 79 -2.13 -7.76 7.13
N PRO A 80 -2.90 -6.94 7.86
CA PRO A 80 -3.64 -7.37 9.06
C PRO A 80 -4.89 -8.23 8.77
N GLY A 81 -5.29 -8.34 7.50
CA GLY A 81 -6.48 -9.02 7.05
C GLY A 81 -7.75 -8.18 7.25
N ARG A 82 -8.88 -8.87 7.40
CA ARG A 82 -10.20 -8.24 7.53
C ARG A 82 -11.06 -9.04 8.52
N ALA A 83 -11.55 -8.37 9.55
CA ALA A 83 -12.56 -8.91 10.45
C ALA A 83 -13.94 -8.95 9.76
N ASP A 84 -14.81 -9.83 10.25
CA ASP A 84 -16.22 -9.89 9.89
C ASP A 84 -17.12 -9.08 10.84
N GLU A 85 -16.50 -8.27 11.71
CA GLU A 85 -17.15 -7.41 12.70
C GLU A 85 -16.48 -6.03 12.74
N ASN A 86 -17.15 -5.08 13.37
CA ASN A 86 -16.64 -3.73 13.56
C ASN A 86 -15.58 -3.69 14.67
N ARG A 87 -14.32 -3.45 14.29
CA ARG A 87 -13.18 -3.30 15.21
C ARG A 87 -12.43 -2.00 15.00
N PHE A 88 -11.82 -1.48 16.06
CA PHE A 88 -10.97 -0.30 15.97
C PHE A 88 -9.60 -0.62 15.34
N ASP A 89 -9.02 -1.76 15.71
CA ASP A 89 -7.67 -2.17 15.34
C ASP A 89 -7.57 -2.84 13.96
N LEU A 90 -8.70 -3.29 13.39
CA LEU A 90 -8.74 -4.06 12.14
C LEU A 90 -9.78 -3.53 11.14
N PRO A 91 -9.52 -3.66 9.83
CA PRO A 91 -10.56 -3.51 8.82
C PRO A 91 -11.69 -4.52 9.07
N GLY A 92 -12.92 -4.17 8.70
CA GLY A 92 -14.09 -5.02 8.96
C GLY A 92 -15.31 -4.22 9.42
N SER A 93 -16.49 -4.82 9.30
CA SER A 93 -17.79 -4.19 9.61
C SER A 93 -18.76 -5.28 10.04
N ASP A 94 -19.69 -4.96 10.93
CA ASP A 94 -20.79 -5.86 11.32
C ASP A 94 -21.69 -6.26 10.15
N TYR A 95 -21.62 -5.54 9.02
CA TYR A 95 -22.26 -5.97 7.78
C TYR A 95 -21.73 -7.31 7.27
N LEU A 96 -20.47 -7.63 7.59
CA LEU A 96 -19.80 -8.85 7.19
C LEU A 96 -20.04 -10.02 8.15
N LYS A 97 -20.81 -9.82 9.23
CA LYS A 97 -20.98 -10.80 10.30
C LYS A 97 -21.36 -12.17 9.76
N GLY A 98 -20.60 -13.18 10.16
CA GLY A 98 -20.78 -14.56 9.71
C GLY A 98 -20.04 -14.93 8.44
N MET A 99 -19.34 -13.99 7.79
CA MET A 99 -18.39 -14.28 6.70
C MET A 99 -17.10 -14.92 7.20
N GLY A 100 -16.82 -14.82 8.50
CA GLY A 100 -15.54 -15.23 9.07
C GLY A 100 -14.42 -14.24 8.76
N ARG A 101 -13.41 -14.26 9.63
CA ARG A 101 -12.23 -13.39 9.51
C ARG A 101 -11.32 -13.86 8.37
N ILE A 102 -10.88 -12.91 7.55
CA ILE A 102 -9.70 -13.09 6.69
C ILE A 102 -8.46 -12.90 7.56
N PRO A 103 -7.61 -13.93 7.74
CA PRO A 103 -6.43 -13.80 8.58
C PRO A 103 -5.40 -12.84 7.97
N GLY A 104 -4.63 -12.18 8.84
CA GLY A 104 -3.49 -11.38 8.40
C GLY A 104 -2.38 -12.25 7.83
N SER A 105 -1.58 -11.71 6.93
CA SER A 105 -0.49 -12.44 6.29
C SER A 105 0.77 -11.60 6.19
N VAL A 106 1.91 -12.27 6.33
CA VAL A 106 3.17 -11.73 5.82
C VAL A 106 3.10 -11.78 4.30
N LEU A 107 3.49 -10.69 3.65
CA LEU A 107 3.55 -10.55 2.20
C LEU A 107 5.00 -10.38 1.76
N ILE A 108 5.37 -11.00 0.66
CA ILE A 108 6.55 -10.64 -0.12
C ILE A 108 6.06 -9.81 -1.30
N GLY A 109 6.41 -8.53 -1.30
CA GLY A 109 6.13 -7.58 -2.38
C GLY A 109 7.35 -7.46 -3.28
N VAL A 110 7.15 -7.59 -4.59
CA VAL A 110 8.16 -7.26 -5.60
C VAL A 110 7.62 -6.14 -6.47
N ARG A 111 8.39 -5.07 -6.58
CA ARG A 111 8.04 -3.89 -7.37
C ARG A 111 9.14 -3.59 -8.38
N ALA A 112 8.75 -3.24 -9.60
CA ALA A 112 9.65 -2.72 -10.62
C ALA A 112 9.03 -1.48 -11.23
N GLY A 113 9.86 -0.51 -11.59
CA GLY A 113 9.36 0.72 -12.20
C GLY A 113 10.40 1.44 -13.01
N VAL A 114 9.94 2.46 -13.73
CA VAL A 114 10.75 3.32 -14.60
C VAL A 114 10.21 4.74 -14.60
N THR A 115 11.13 5.70 -14.62
CA THR A 115 10.80 7.10 -14.83
C THR A 115 10.60 7.38 -16.33
N LEU A 116 9.44 7.90 -16.69
CA LEU A 116 8.99 8.31 -18.01
C LEU A 116 8.92 9.85 -18.07
N LEU A 117 9.07 10.42 -19.28
CA LEU A 117 8.70 11.80 -19.63
C LEU A 117 8.99 12.83 -18.51
N ASP A 118 10.29 13.09 -18.29
CA ASP A 118 10.88 14.07 -17.36
C ASP A 118 10.64 13.88 -15.84
N ALA A 119 9.57 13.18 -15.39
CA ALA A 119 9.38 12.89 -13.97
C ALA A 119 8.29 11.84 -13.61
N ALA A 120 7.50 11.34 -14.57
CA ALA A 120 6.42 10.41 -14.28
C ALA A 120 6.99 9.02 -13.93
N GLU A 121 6.44 8.31 -12.96
CA GLU A 121 6.88 6.95 -12.62
C GLU A 121 5.79 5.94 -13.03
N LEU A 122 6.15 4.98 -13.88
CA LEU A 122 5.34 3.79 -14.13
C LEU A 122 5.91 2.65 -13.30
N SER A 123 5.10 2.01 -12.47
CA SER A 123 5.51 0.85 -11.69
C SER A 123 4.50 -0.28 -11.70
N VAL A 124 4.98 -1.49 -11.51
CA VAL A 124 4.19 -2.69 -11.26
C VAL A 124 4.64 -3.31 -9.94
N THR A 125 3.68 -3.74 -9.14
CA THR A 125 3.90 -4.43 -7.87
C THR A 125 3.14 -5.75 -7.87
N VAL A 126 3.77 -6.81 -7.35
CA VAL A 126 3.15 -8.12 -7.09
C VAL A 126 3.33 -8.46 -5.61
N ASP A 127 2.22 -8.75 -4.94
CA ASP A 127 2.13 -9.07 -3.52
C ASP A 127 1.77 -10.54 -3.32
N THR A 128 2.71 -11.30 -2.76
CA THR A 128 2.56 -12.74 -2.53
C THR A 128 2.42 -13.03 -1.03
N PRO A 129 1.27 -13.54 -0.54
CA PRO A 129 1.15 -13.96 0.84
C PRO A 129 1.95 -15.24 1.10
N VAL A 130 2.75 -15.26 2.17
CA VAL A 130 3.60 -16.42 2.52
C VAL A 130 3.16 -17.17 3.77
N THR A 131 2.42 -16.55 4.69
CA THR A 131 1.88 -17.24 5.88
C THR A 131 0.46 -17.72 5.69
N HIS A 132 -0.37 -16.99 4.93
CA HIS A 132 -1.73 -17.41 4.56
C HIS A 132 -1.91 -17.40 3.05
N THR A 133 -1.32 -18.38 2.36
CA THR A 133 -1.34 -18.51 0.89
C THR A 133 -2.75 -18.72 0.32
N SER A 134 -3.70 -19.13 1.16
CA SER A 134 -5.13 -19.22 0.83
C SER A 134 -5.75 -17.86 0.46
N ARG A 135 -5.10 -16.74 0.81
CA ARG A 135 -5.50 -15.39 0.39
C ARG A 135 -5.27 -15.11 -1.09
N GLY A 136 -4.40 -15.86 -1.77
CA GLY A 136 -4.07 -15.63 -3.17
C GLY A 136 -3.18 -14.42 -3.42
N VAL A 137 -2.56 -14.41 -4.60
CA VAL A 137 -1.66 -13.35 -5.06
C VAL A 137 -2.48 -12.20 -5.65
N SER A 138 -2.00 -10.98 -5.42
CA SER A 138 -2.51 -9.75 -6.02
C SER A 138 -1.36 -8.86 -6.49
N GLY A 139 -1.71 -7.74 -7.12
CA GLY A 139 -0.74 -6.75 -7.55
C GLY A 139 -1.44 -5.54 -8.14
N HIS A 140 -0.64 -4.53 -8.49
CA HIS A 140 -1.15 -3.30 -9.06
C HIS A 140 -0.14 -2.68 -10.02
N VAL A 141 -0.65 -1.87 -10.93
CA VAL A 141 0.13 -1.02 -11.83
C VAL A 141 -0.21 0.43 -11.52
N ASP A 142 0.81 1.25 -11.30
CA ASP A 142 0.67 2.67 -10.98
C ASP A 142 1.34 3.53 -12.03
N LEU A 143 0.70 4.65 -12.36
CA LEU A 143 1.30 5.76 -13.06
C LEU A 143 1.21 7.00 -12.16
N ALA A 144 2.35 7.38 -11.58
CA ALA A 144 2.48 8.56 -10.73
C ALA A 144 3.05 9.73 -11.55
N VAL A 145 2.31 10.83 -11.65
CA VAL A 145 2.67 11.99 -12.47
C VAL A 145 2.80 13.22 -11.57
N PRO A 146 4.02 13.77 -11.40
CA PRO A 146 4.18 15.08 -10.78
C PRO A 146 3.55 16.16 -11.67
N VAL A 147 2.45 16.74 -11.22
CA VAL A 147 1.71 17.78 -11.96
C VAL A 147 2.09 19.20 -11.55
N PHE A 148 2.72 19.33 -10.38
CA PHE A 148 3.24 20.60 -9.88
C PHE A 148 4.47 20.33 -9.03
N LYS A 149 5.55 21.08 -9.25
CA LYS A 149 6.79 20.93 -8.49
C LYS A 149 7.49 22.28 -8.34
N THR A 150 7.79 22.65 -7.11
CA THR A 150 8.62 23.80 -6.72
C THR A 150 9.66 23.35 -5.70
N ALA A 151 10.45 24.29 -5.17
CA ALA A 151 11.42 23.97 -4.12
C ALA A 151 10.78 23.42 -2.82
N GLN A 152 9.53 23.80 -2.53
CA GLN A 152 8.86 23.46 -1.28
C GLN A 152 7.63 22.57 -1.47
N HIS A 153 7.01 22.58 -2.66
CA HIS A 153 5.76 21.89 -2.91
C HIS A 153 5.87 20.93 -4.06
N GLU A 154 5.29 19.76 -3.91
CA GLU A 154 5.11 18.79 -4.99
C GLU A 154 3.70 18.22 -4.93
N ILE A 155 3.00 18.21 -6.06
CA ILE A 155 1.70 17.56 -6.20
C ILE A 155 1.86 16.44 -7.21
N VAL A 156 1.52 15.23 -6.79
CA VAL A 156 1.57 14.02 -7.62
C VAL A 156 0.16 13.49 -7.78
N VAL A 157 -0.23 13.23 -9.02
CA VAL A 157 -1.47 12.53 -9.35
C VAL A 157 -1.11 11.10 -9.72
N THR A 158 -1.72 10.13 -9.04
CA THR A 158 -1.46 8.71 -9.30
C THR A 158 -2.74 8.02 -9.75
N GLY A 159 -2.68 7.42 -10.95
CA GLY A 159 -3.65 6.43 -11.40
C GLY A 159 -3.13 5.03 -11.09
N SER A 160 -3.98 4.15 -10.56
CA SER A 160 -3.62 2.79 -10.19
C SER A 160 -4.68 1.80 -10.62
N VAL A 161 -4.27 0.62 -11.10
CA VAL A 161 -5.15 -0.50 -11.43
C VAL A 161 -4.70 -1.71 -10.63
N HIS A 162 -5.61 -2.28 -9.85
CA HIS A 162 -5.36 -3.44 -9.01
C HIS A 162 -5.99 -4.70 -9.60
N ALA A 163 -5.27 -5.82 -9.51
CA ALA A 163 -5.73 -7.11 -9.96
C ALA A 163 -5.36 -8.23 -8.97
N GLY A 164 -6.17 -9.28 -8.99
CA GLY A 164 -5.97 -10.44 -8.14
C GLY A 164 -6.20 -11.76 -8.86
N THR A 165 -5.56 -12.81 -8.35
CA THR A 165 -5.89 -14.19 -8.70
C THR A 165 -7.34 -14.54 -8.35
N GLY A 166 -7.87 -15.65 -8.89
CA GLY A 166 -9.21 -16.14 -8.51
C GLY A 166 -9.33 -16.40 -7.00
N ARG A 167 -8.26 -16.90 -6.39
CA ARG A 167 -8.18 -17.10 -4.95
C ARG A 167 -8.25 -15.77 -4.18
N TYR A 168 -7.54 -14.74 -4.64
CA TYR A 168 -7.60 -13.40 -4.05
C TYR A 168 -8.99 -12.81 -4.14
N THR A 169 -9.52 -12.74 -5.35
CA THR A 169 -10.83 -12.15 -5.58
C THR A 169 -11.94 -12.90 -4.83
N GLN A 170 -11.86 -14.23 -4.73
CA GLN A 170 -12.84 -15.02 -3.96
C GLN A 170 -12.73 -14.76 -2.47
N THR A 171 -11.52 -14.55 -1.95
CA THR A 171 -11.29 -14.24 -0.54
C THR A 171 -11.85 -12.86 -0.17
N PHE A 172 -11.64 -11.86 -1.03
CA PHE A 172 -11.99 -10.47 -0.70
C PHE A 172 -13.37 -10.03 -1.16
N TYR A 173 -13.92 -10.62 -2.22
CA TYR A 173 -15.20 -10.23 -2.82
C TYR A 173 -16.18 -11.40 -3.01
N GLY A 174 -15.77 -12.64 -2.72
CA GLY A 174 -16.63 -13.81 -2.86
C GLY A 174 -17.44 -14.13 -1.61
N VAL A 175 -18.42 -15.03 -1.79
CA VAL A 175 -19.19 -15.67 -0.72
C VAL A 175 -19.27 -17.16 -1.04
N THR A 176 -18.70 -18.01 -0.18
CA THR A 176 -18.79 -19.46 -0.32
C THR A 176 -20.15 -19.99 0.14
N ASP A 177 -20.50 -21.22 -0.24
CA ASP A 177 -21.73 -21.86 0.23
C ASP A 177 -21.75 -21.95 1.77
N ALA A 178 -20.61 -22.29 2.37
CA ALA A 178 -20.46 -22.31 3.83
C ALA A 178 -20.74 -20.94 4.46
N GLN A 179 -20.18 -19.87 3.90
CA GLN A 179 -20.43 -18.50 4.37
C GLN A 179 -21.89 -18.08 4.17
N SER A 180 -22.56 -18.56 3.12
CA SER A 180 -23.98 -18.23 2.90
C SER A 180 -24.91 -18.84 3.95
N MET A 181 -24.50 -19.93 4.60
CA MET A 181 -25.26 -20.56 5.69
C MET A 181 -25.10 -19.84 7.03
N THR A 182 -24.01 -19.10 7.20
CA THR A 182 -23.67 -18.40 8.46
C THR A 182 -23.80 -16.89 8.38
N SER A 183 -24.09 -16.34 7.19
CA SER A 183 -24.23 -14.92 6.93
C SER A 183 -25.55 -14.61 6.21
N ARG A 184 -25.80 -13.32 5.98
CA ARG A 184 -26.96 -12.83 5.21
C ARG A 184 -26.78 -12.86 3.69
N PHE A 185 -25.61 -13.29 3.21
CA PHE A 185 -25.25 -13.16 1.80
C PHE A 185 -25.52 -14.44 1.03
N ARG A 186 -26.00 -14.29 -0.22
CA ARG A 186 -26.12 -15.42 -1.14
C ARG A 186 -24.73 -15.85 -1.63
N PRO A 187 -24.53 -17.14 -1.98
CA PRO A 187 -23.31 -17.59 -2.63
C PRO A 187 -22.95 -16.71 -3.83
N TYR A 188 -21.67 -16.38 -3.94
CA TYR A 188 -21.16 -15.51 -5.00
C TYR A 188 -19.73 -15.91 -5.34
N SER A 189 -19.54 -16.39 -6.56
CA SER A 189 -18.23 -16.80 -7.05
C SER A 189 -17.58 -15.72 -7.90
N THR A 190 -16.28 -15.53 -7.69
CA THR A 190 -15.47 -14.58 -8.44
C THR A 190 -14.34 -15.31 -9.17
N SER A 191 -13.95 -14.78 -10.31
CA SER A 191 -12.75 -15.20 -11.05
C SER A 191 -11.65 -14.15 -10.86
N GLY A 192 -10.39 -14.54 -11.15
CA GLY A 192 -9.28 -13.58 -11.16
C GLY A 192 -9.45 -12.51 -12.24
N GLY A 193 -8.80 -11.37 -12.03
CA GLY A 193 -8.89 -10.22 -12.92
C GLY A 193 -8.65 -8.88 -12.22
N ILE A 194 -8.89 -7.80 -12.96
CA ILE A 194 -8.79 -6.42 -12.48
C ILE A 194 -10.00 -6.11 -11.61
N ASP A 195 -9.80 -5.95 -10.31
CA ASP A 195 -10.89 -5.73 -9.36
C ASP A 195 -11.18 -4.27 -9.04
N SER A 196 -10.19 -3.38 -9.19
CA SER A 196 -10.38 -1.97 -8.90
C SER A 196 -9.45 -1.03 -9.68
N ALA A 197 -9.89 0.21 -9.79
CA ALA A 197 -9.09 1.33 -10.28
C ALA A 197 -9.15 2.48 -9.27
N THR A 198 -8.02 3.14 -9.05
CA THR A 198 -7.87 4.24 -8.11
C THR A 198 -7.29 5.46 -8.81
N VAL A 199 -7.79 6.64 -8.46
CA VAL A 199 -7.13 7.92 -8.74
C VAL A 199 -6.90 8.62 -7.42
N SER A 200 -5.70 9.15 -7.23
CA SER A 200 -5.32 9.84 -6.00
C SER A 200 -4.44 11.05 -6.29
N VAL A 201 -4.43 11.98 -5.35
CA VAL A 201 -3.60 13.16 -5.35
C VAL A 201 -2.85 13.19 -4.03
N ALA A 202 -1.53 13.34 -4.10
CA ALA A 202 -0.66 13.55 -2.96
C ALA A 202 -0.01 14.93 -3.06
N TRP A 203 -0.08 15.71 -1.99
CA TRP A 203 0.62 16.98 -1.82
C TRP A 203 1.70 16.83 -0.77
N ASN A 204 2.95 16.97 -1.20
CA ASN A 204 4.12 17.05 -0.34
C ASN A 204 4.49 18.52 -0.14
N TRP A 205 4.65 18.92 1.11
CA TRP A 205 5.11 20.25 1.48
C TRP A 205 6.32 20.16 2.41
N ASN A 206 7.49 20.54 1.90
CA ASN A 206 8.71 20.68 2.67
C ASN A 206 8.69 22.03 3.42
N LEU A 207 8.29 22.00 4.68
CA LEU A 207 8.25 23.17 5.57
C LEU A 207 9.66 23.65 5.92
N SER A 208 10.59 22.72 6.12
CA SER A 208 12.00 23.00 6.39
C SER A 208 12.88 21.81 5.97
N ARG A 209 14.18 21.86 6.29
CA ARG A 209 15.10 20.73 6.05
C ARG A 209 14.71 19.45 6.81
N HIS A 210 14.04 19.59 7.96
CA HIS A 210 13.68 18.46 8.82
C HIS A 210 12.18 18.15 8.79
N TRP A 211 11.33 19.13 8.50
CA TRP A 211 9.87 18.95 8.56
C TRP A 211 9.26 18.93 7.17
N SER A 212 8.44 17.93 6.90
CA SER A 212 7.52 17.91 5.77
C SER A 212 6.10 17.52 6.19
N VAL A 213 5.13 17.96 5.40
CA VAL A 213 3.73 17.56 5.51
C VAL A 213 3.36 16.79 4.25
N LEU A 214 2.61 15.71 4.44
CA LEU A 214 1.95 14.97 3.38
C LEU A 214 0.44 15.10 3.57
N ALA A 215 -0.27 15.42 2.51
CA ALA A 215 -1.72 15.29 2.44
C ALA A 215 -2.09 14.49 1.19
N THR A 216 -2.89 13.45 1.34
CA THR A 216 -3.31 12.57 0.25
C THR A 216 -4.82 12.42 0.28
N GLY A 217 -5.45 12.44 -0.89
CA GLY A 217 -6.85 12.09 -1.08
C GLY A 217 -7.04 11.24 -2.33
N GLY A 218 -8.00 10.33 -2.32
CA GLY A 218 -8.24 9.48 -3.48
C GLY A 218 -9.62 8.85 -3.51
N VAL A 219 -9.93 8.27 -4.66
CA VAL A 219 -11.12 7.49 -4.92
C VAL A 219 -10.74 6.16 -5.56
N THR A 220 -11.23 5.08 -4.99
CA THR A 220 -11.13 3.73 -5.54
C THR A 220 -12.51 3.31 -6.04
N ARG A 221 -12.57 2.78 -7.25
CA ARG A 221 -13.77 2.20 -7.85
C ARG A 221 -13.59 0.70 -8.05
N LEU A 222 -14.49 -0.09 -7.48
CA LEU A 222 -14.62 -1.52 -7.74
C LEU A 222 -15.23 -1.75 -9.12
N LEU A 223 -14.61 -2.63 -9.89
CA LEU A 223 -14.93 -2.85 -11.30
C LEU A 223 -15.72 -4.15 -11.50
N GLY A 224 -16.50 -4.19 -12.58
CA GLY A 224 -17.23 -5.37 -13.03
C GLY A 224 -17.95 -6.12 -11.89
N ARG A 225 -17.75 -7.44 -11.88
CA ARG A 225 -18.35 -8.39 -10.94
C ARG A 225 -17.93 -8.18 -9.47
N TYR A 226 -16.79 -7.56 -9.22
CA TYR A 226 -16.30 -7.36 -7.86
C TYR A 226 -17.11 -6.27 -7.16
N GLY A 227 -17.49 -5.23 -7.92
CA GLY A 227 -18.44 -4.22 -7.47
C GLY A 227 -19.91 -4.71 -7.36
N ASP A 228 -20.25 -5.85 -7.97
CA ASP A 228 -21.56 -6.52 -7.86
C ASP A 228 -21.64 -7.52 -6.70
N SER A 229 -20.54 -7.74 -5.98
CA SER A 229 -20.53 -8.66 -4.86
C SER A 229 -21.56 -8.26 -3.80
N PRO A 230 -22.29 -9.23 -3.21
CA PRO A 230 -23.32 -8.93 -2.20
C PRO A 230 -22.74 -8.30 -0.93
N ILE A 231 -21.43 -8.44 -0.68
CA ILE A 231 -20.75 -7.80 0.46
C ILE A 231 -20.35 -6.34 0.17
N VAL A 232 -20.42 -5.90 -1.08
CA VAL A 232 -20.14 -4.51 -1.49
C VAL A 232 -21.41 -3.68 -1.31
N GLN A 233 -21.28 -2.60 -0.55
CA GLN A 233 -22.34 -1.62 -0.28
C GLN A 233 -22.21 -0.39 -1.19
N SER A 234 -20.99 -0.03 -1.58
CA SER A 234 -20.67 1.06 -2.50
C SER A 234 -19.56 0.65 -3.45
N ARG A 235 -19.77 0.86 -4.75
CA ARG A 235 -18.72 0.62 -5.75
C ARG A 235 -17.60 1.65 -5.73
N SER A 236 -17.83 2.81 -5.13
CA SER A 236 -16.83 3.89 -5.04
C SER A 236 -16.56 4.21 -3.57
N ASN A 237 -15.30 4.14 -3.19
CA ASN A 237 -14.82 4.50 -1.87
C ASN A 237 -13.83 5.65 -1.97
N TYR A 238 -13.92 6.57 -1.02
CA TYR A 238 -13.01 7.70 -0.91
C TYR A 238 -12.05 7.46 0.25
N TYR A 239 -10.91 8.12 0.26
CA TYR A 239 -10.06 8.16 1.43
C TYR A 239 -9.29 9.46 1.47
N GLY A 240 -8.83 9.81 2.66
CA GLY A 240 -7.99 10.98 2.89
C GLY A 240 -7.06 10.75 4.07
N MET A 241 -5.84 11.22 3.97
CA MET A 241 -4.85 11.18 5.05
C MET A 241 -4.01 12.44 5.02
N ALA A 242 -3.66 12.98 6.18
CA ALA A 242 -2.63 13.99 6.30
C ALA A 242 -1.73 13.69 7.49
N GLY A 243 -0.47 14.13 7.43
CA GLY A 243 0.48 13.94 8.50
C GLY A 243 1.73 14.76 8.33
N ALA A 244 2.51 14.82 9.40
CA ALA A 244 3.81 15.46 9.42
C ALA A 244 4.90 14.40 9.56
N THR A 245 6.04 14.66 8.93
CA THR A 245 7.23 13.84 8.98
C THR A 245 8.39 14.69 9.49
N TYR A 246 9.14 14.15 10.45
CA TYR A 246 10.42 14.69 10.89
C TYR A 246 11.54 13.81 10.35
N LYS A 247 12.41 14.38 9.52
CA LYS A 247 13.64 13.78 9.02
C LYS A 247 14.80 14.26 9.91
N PHE A 248 15.62 13.31 10.36
CA PHE A 248 16.82 13.56 11.17
C PHE A 248 18.00 14.01 10.31
#